data_AF-A0A7J6HGL2-F1
#
_entry.id   AF-A0A7J6HGL2-F1
#
_cell.length_a   1.000
_cell.length_b   1.000
_cell.length_c   1.000
_cell.angle_alpha   90.00
_cell.angle_beta   90.00
_cell.angle_gamma   90.00
#
_symmetry.space_group_name_H-M   'P 1'
#
loop_
_entity.id
_entity.type
_entity.pdbx_description
1 polymer ?
#
loop_
_entity_poly.entity_id
_entity_poly.type
_entity_poly.pdbx_seq_one_letter_code
_entity_poly.pdbx_strand_id
1 'polypeptide(L)'
;MAKSSFKMEHPLERRQAEAARIREKYPDRIPVIVERAEKSDVPEIDKKNHGYAFVKSVLKIEWPLEISTATFTASVFYPLYLVPADLTVGQFVYVVRKRIKLSPEKAIFIFVKNILPPTAAMMSSIYEENKDEDGFLYMSYSGENTFGLL
;
A
#
# COMPACT_ATOMS: atom_id res chain seq x y z
N MET A 1 -8.34 -5.83 -13.65
CA MET A 1 -8.14 -4.91 -12.51
C MET A 1 -8.87 -3.62 -12.80
N ALA A 2 -9.45 -2.97 -11.79
CA ALA A 2 -9.77 -1.56 -11.87
C ALA A 2 -8.50 -0.76 -12.25
N LYS A 3 -8.67 0.36 -12.96
CA LYS A 3 -7.54 1.14 -13.48
C LYS A 3 -6.86 1.86 -12.30
N SER A 4 -5.63 1.50 -11.98
CA SER A 4 -4.88 2.13 -10.88
C SER A 4 -4.69 3.62 -11.15
N SER A 5 -5.09 4.47 -10.20
CA SER A 5 -4.91 5.93 -10.31
C SER A 5 -3.43 6.29 -10.31
N PHE A 6 -2.64 5.58 -9.50
CA PHE A 6 -1.18 5.74 -9.46
C PHE A 6 -0.51 5.48 -10.82
N LYS A 7 -0.95 4.45 -11.57
CA LYS A 7 -0.42 4.19 -12.93
C LYS A 7 -0.85 5.23 -13.97
N MET A 8 -1.99 5.91 -13.78
CA MET A 8 -2.45 6.96 -14.67
C MET A 8 -1.69 8.28 -14.44
N GLU A 9 -1.37 8.57 -13.19
CA GLU A 9 -0.73 9.83 -12.80
C GLU A 9 0.79 9.80 -12.94
N HIS A 10 1.39 8.60 -12.98
CA HIS A 10 2.84 8.42 -13.09
C HIS A 10 3.25 7.50 -14.24
N PRO A 11 4.05 7.99 -15.21
CA PRO A 11 4.58 7.16 -16.29
C PRO A 11 5.48 6.03 -15.75
N LEU A 12 5.59 4.94 -16.49
CA LEU A 12 6.28 3.71 -16.08
C LEU A 12 7.71 3.96 -15.61
N GLU A 13 8.46 4.76 -16.36
CA GLU A 13 9.87 5.04 -16.09
C GLU A 13 10.05 5.75 -14.74
N ARG A 14 9.12 6.65 -14.39
CA ARG A 14 9.13 7.32 -13.08
C ARG A 14 8.81 6.37 -11.95
N ARG A 15 7.86 5.44 -12.15
CA ARG A 15 7.53 4.42 -11.15
C ARG A 15 8.71 3.48 -10.92
N GLN A 16 9.34 2.99 -11.99
CA GLN A 16 10.53 2.13 -11.92
C GLN A 16 11.69 2.78 -11.17
N ALA A 17 12.03 4.02 -11.53
CA ALA A 17 13.10 4.76 -10.87
C ALA A 17 12.82 4.95 -9.36
N GLU A 18 11.56 5.22 -9.00
CA GLU A 18 11.18 5.39 -7.61
C GLU A 18 11.17 4.08 -6.82
N ALA A 19 10.62 3.00 -7.39
CA ALA A 19 10.65 1.68 -6.76
C ALA A 19 12.09 1.20 -6.53
N ALA A 20 12.97 1.38 -7.53
CA ALA A 20 14.39 1.04 -7.42
C ALA A 20 15.07 1.81 -6.29
N ARG A 21 14.89 3.14 -6.25
CA ARG A 21 15.43 4.00 -5.20
C ARG A 21 14.93 3.62 -3.80
N ILE A 22 13.65 3.28 -3.67
CA ILE A 22 13.06 2.83 -2.42
C ILE A 22 13.67 1.50 -1.97
N ARG A 23 13.78 0.52 -2.88
CA ARG A 23 14.31 -0.82 -2.58
C ARG A 23 15.80 -0.78 -2.25
N GLU A 24 16.56 0.11 -2.87
CA GLU A 24 17.97 0.35 -2.52
C GLU A 24 18.10 0.97 -1.13
N LYS A 25 17.29 2.00 -0.83
CA LYS A 25 17.34 2.69 0.48
C LYS A 25 16.78 1.85 1.64
N TYR A 26 15.81 0.98 1.36
CA TYR A 26 15.11 0.16 2.36
C TYR A 26 14.97 -1.29 1.88
N PRO A 27 16.06 -2.08 1.89
CA PRO A 27 16.06 -3.43 1.33
C PRO A 27 15.08 -4.38 2.03
N ASP A 28 14.84 -4.19 3.33
CA ASP A 28 13.92 -5.02 4.13
C ASP A 28 12.45 -4.57 4.03
N ARG A 29 12.15 -3.62 3.13
CA ARG A 29 10.80 -3.07 2.95
C ARG A 29 10.28 -3.21 1.54
N ILE A 30 8.99 -3.42 1.46
CA ILE A 30 8.26 -3.63 0.21
C ILE A 30 7.46 -2.36 -0.10
N PRO A 31 7.63 -1.78 -1.29
CA PRO A 31 6.79 -0.69 -1.76
C PRO A 31 5.43 -1.21 -2.21
N VAL A 32 4.38 -0.87 -1.47
CA VAL A 32 3.00 -1.31 -1.70
C VAL A 32 2.11 -0.12 -2.01
N ILE A 33 1.45 -0.13 -3.16
CA ILE A 33 0.38 0.81 -3.53
C ILE A 33 -0.95 0.22 -3.07
N VAL A 34 -1.69 0.93 -2.22
CA VAL A 34 -2.98 0.49 -1.66
C VAL A 34 -4.10 1.44 -2.05
N GLU A 35 -4.95 1.03 -2.98
CA GLU A 35 -6.05 1.84 -3.50
C GLU A 35 -7.42 1.31 -3.06
N ARG A 36 -8.42 2.18 -2.96
CA ARG A 36 -9.79 1.73 -2.72
C ARG A 36 -10.34 1.11 -4.00
N ALA A 37 -11.08 0.00 -3.90
CA ALA A 37 -11.85 -0.50 -5.03
C ALA A 37 -12.96 0.51 -5.43
N GLU A 38 -13.18 0.69 -6.73
CA GLU A 38 -14.07 1.74 -7.29
C GLU A 38 -15.47 1.74 -6.65
N LYS A 39 -16.10 0.56 -6.54
CA LYS A 39 -17.47 0.38 -6.04
C LYS A 39 -17.59 0.10 -4.54
N SER A 40 -16.53 0.33 -3.77
CA SER A 40 -16.56 -0.03 -2.36
C SER A 40 -17.44 0.90 -1.51
N ASP A 41 -17.95 0.40 -0.38
CA ASP A 41 -18.73 1.13 0.62
C ASP A 41 -17.87 1.62 1.80
N VAL A 42 -16.61 1.18 1.87
CA VAL A 42 -15.67 1.59 2.93
C VAL A 42 -15.07 2.98 2.64
N PRO A 43 -14.66 3.75 3.67
CA PRO A 43 -14.03 5.06 3.48
C PRO A 43 -12.73 4.98 2.70
N GLU A 44 -12.38 6.06 2.00
CA GLU A 44 -11.03 6.24 1.45
C GLU A 44 -9.99 6.44 2.56
N ILE A 45 -8.77 5.98 2.30
CA ILE A 45 -7.60 6.31 3.12
C ILE A 45 -7.39 7.82 3.06
N ASP A 46 -7.42 8.46 4.23
CA ASP A 46 -7.20 9.90 4.34
C ASP A 46 -5.79 10.30 3.88
N LYS A 47 -5.73 10.99 2.74
CA LYS A 47 -4.51 11.51 2.11
C LYS A 47 -3.86 12.65 2.91
N LYS A 48 -4.57 13.26 3.87
CA LYS A 48 -4.09 14.40 4.67
C LYS A 48 -3.28 13.99 5.90
N ASN A 49 -3.33 12.72 6.29
CA ASN A 49 -2.66 12.22 7.49
C ASN A 49 -1.49 11.30 7.11
N HIS A 50 -0.29 11.89 7.14
CA HIS A 50 0.99 11.27 6.80
C HIS A 50 1.05 9.76 7.12
N GLY A 51 1.16 8.93 6.07
CA GLY A 51 1.57 7.51 6.12
C GLY A 51 2.74 7.26 7.10
N TYR A 52 3.54 8.29 7.31
CA TYR A 52 4.67 8.32 8.20
C TYR A 52 4.35 8.25 9.70
N ALA A 53 3.42 9.08 10.20
CA ALA A 53 3.25 9.30 11.65
C ALA A 53 2.74 8.06 12.40
N PHE A 54 1.94 7.22 11.75
CA PHE A 54 1.38 6.01 12.36
C PHE A 54 2.25 4.76 12.20
N VAL A 55 3.05 4.65 11.12
CA VAL A 55 4.11 3.61 11.04
C VAL A 55 5.11 3.83 12.18
N LYS A 56 5.42 5.10 12.49
CA LYS A 56 6.23 5.48 13.64
C LYS A 56 5.59 5.09 14.98
N SER A 57 4.27 5.24 15.14
CA SER A 57 3.58 4.95 16.42
C SER A 57 3.22 3.48 16.64
N VAL A 58 2.99 2.70 15.57
CA VAL A 58 2.55 1.29 15.69
C VAL A 58 3.70 0.30 15.46
N LEU A 59 4.65 0.61 14.61
CA LEU A 59 5.74 -0.31 14.26
C LEU A 59 7.10 0.11 14.83
N LYS A 60 7.19 1.20 15.61
CA LYS A 60 8.44 1.72 16.23
C LYS A 60 9.60 1.86 15.24
N ILE A 61 9.29 2.27 14.02
CA ILE A 61 10.28 2.44 12.95
C ILE A 61 10.70 3.91 12.92
N GLU A 62 11.99 4.17 13.19
CA GLU A 62 12.62 5.46 12.91
C GLU A 62 13.01 5.51 11.44
N TRP A 63 12.53 6.54 10.76
CA TRP A 63 12.98 6.84 9.41
C TRP A 63 14.12 7.85 9.51
N PRO A 64 15.21 7.69 8.74
CA PRO A 64 16.26 8.69 8.70
C PRO A 64 15.67 10.01 8.20
N LEU A 65 15.77 11.06 9.04
CA LEU A 65 15.30 12.43 8.75
C LEU A 65 16.06 13.11 7.61
N GLU A 66 16.85 12.38 6.83
CA GLU A 66 17.57 12.89 5.65
C GLU A 66 16.83 12.51 4.36
N ILE A 67 15.64 13.08 4.21
CA ILE A 67 15.15 13.44 2.89
C ILE A 67 15.16 14.96 2.88
N SER A 68 16.26 15.52 2.39
CA SER A 68 16.40 16.95 2.15
C SER A 68 15.17 17.46 1.43
N THR A 69 14.47 18.38 2.09
CA THR A 69 13.21 19.01 1.70
C THR A 69 13.36 19.94 0.49
N ALA A 70 14.39 19.78 -0.34
CA ALA A 70 14.79 20.75 -1.36
C ALA A 70 14.59 20.32 -2.82
N THR A 71 14.19 19.07 -3.12
CA THR A 71 13.90 18.66 -4.53
C THR A 71 12.70 17.75 -4.73
N PHE A 72 11.90 17.46 -3.70
CA PHE A 72 10.65 16.73 -3.85
C PHE A 72 9.53 17.60 -3.32
N THR A 73 8.75 18.22 -4.20
CA THR A 73 7.55 18.93 -3.77
C THR A 73 6.66 17.94 -3.03
N ALA A 74 6.41 18.23 -1.76
CA ALA A 74 5.56 17.47 -0.86
C ALA A 74 4.06 17.53 -1.26
N SER A 75 3.75 17.59 -2.56
CA SER A 75 2.41 17.64 -3.15
C SER A 75 1.99 16.30 -3.80
N VAL A 76 2.71 15.21 -3.57
CA VAL A 76 2.50 13.91 -4.21
C VAL A 76 2.50 12.80 -3.12
N PHE A 77 1.59 12.91 -2.16
CA PHE A 77 1.34 11.88 -1.13
C PHE A 77 0.35 10.84 -1.66
N TYR A 78 0.88 9.85 -2.38
CA TYR A 78 0.14 8.76 -3.01
C TYR A 78 0.00 7.55 -2.08
N PRO A 79 -0.92 6.60 -2.37
CA PRO A 79 -1.22 5.38 -1.60
C PRO A 79 -0.06 4.39 -1.33
N LEU A 80 1.18 4.86 -1.23
CA LEU A 80 2.39 4.09 -1.01
C LEU A 80 2.62 3.80 0.48
N TYR A 81 2.84 2.52 0.78
CA TYR A 81 3.23 1.97 2.05
C TYR A 81 4.58 1.27 1.93
N LEU A 82 5.46 1.45 2.91
CA LEU A 82 6.72 0.70 3.02
C LEU A 82 6.59 -0.36 4.09
N VAL A 83 6.17 -1.54 3.65
CA VAL A 83 5.77 -2.64 4.53
C VAL A 83 6.99 -3.50 4.85
N PRO A 84 7.24 -3.83 6.13
CA PRO A 84 8.29 -4.80 6.48
C PRO A 84 8.09 -6.13 5.75
N ALA A 85 9.16 -6.71 5.23
CA ALA A 85 9.13 -7.95 4.46
C ALA A 85 8.61 -9.15 5.28
N ASP A 86 8.80 -9.11 6.60
CA ASP A 86 8.41 -10.15 7.56
C ASP A 86 6.99 -9.99 8.13
N LEU A 87 6.30 -8.89 7.81
CA LEU A 87 4.92 -8.68 8.22
C LEU A 87 4.00 -9.68 7.49
N THR A 88 2.99 -10.21 8.19
CA THR A 88 1.96 -11.02 7.54
C THR A 88 0.90 -10.15 6.86
N VAL A 89 0.21 -10.71 5.87
CA VAL A 89 -0.90 -10.01 5.21
C VAL A 89 -2.01 -9.66 6.20
N GLY A 90 -2.33 -10.54 7.15
CA GLY A 90 -3.34 -10.28 8.18
C GLY A 90 -2.98 -9.08 9.07
N GLN A 91 -1.70 -8.95 9.44
CA GLN A 91 -1.21 -7.77 10.16
C GLN A 91 -1.29 -6.50 9.29
N PHE A 92 -1.02 -6.60 7.99
CA PHE A 92 -1.16 -5.47 7.07
C PHE A 92 -2.63 -5.04 6.90
N VAL A 93 -3.57 -6.00 6.79
CA VAL A 93 -5.02 -5.72 6.78
C VAL A 93 -5.43 -4.94 8.02
N TYR A 94 -4.91 -5.30 9.20
CA TYR A 94 -5.15 -4.56 10.44
C TYR A 94 -4.66 -3.11 10.37
N VAL A 95 -3.46 -2.88 9.80
CA VAL A 95 -2.92 -1.52 9.57
C VAL A 95 -3.83 -0.69 8.67
N VAL A 96 -4.26 -1.26 7.54
CA VAL A 96 -5.19 -0.58 6.60
C VAL A 96 -6.51 -0.25 7.30
N ARG A 97 -7.08 -1.19 8.06
CA ARG A 97 -8.31 -0.98 8.83
C ARG A 97 -8.21 0.21 9.79
N LYS A 98 -7.09 0.33 10.50
CA LYS A 98 -6.84 1.45 11.43
C LYS A 98 -6.71 2.78 10.69
N ARG A 99 -6.12 2.80 9.49
CA ARG A 99 -5.97 4.00 8.65
C ARG A 99 -7.30 4.57 8.18
N ILE A 100 -8.18 3.71 7.68
CA ILE A 100 -9.50 4.13 7.21
C ILE A 100 -10.51 4.34 8.36
N LYS A 101 -10.07 4.16 9.62
CA LYS A 101 -10.90 4.29 10.83
C LYS A 101 -12.18 3.46 10.76
N LEU A 102 -12.08 2.24 10.20
CA LEU A 102 -13.23 1.39 9.98
C LEU A 102 -13.69 0.73 11.29
N SER A 103 -15.00 0.79 11.56
CA SER A 103 -15.64 0.13 12.70
C SER A 103 -15.27 -1.37 12.79
N PRO A 104 -15.10 -1.95 13.99
CA PRO A 104 -14.89 -3.39 14.19
C PRO A 104 -15.98 -4.26 13.55
N GLU A 105 -17.19 -3.73 13.34
CA GLU A 105 -18.33 -4.45 12.78
C GLU A 105 -18.31 -4.54 11.24
N LYS A 106 -17.61 -3.64 10.56
CA LYS A 106 -17.52 -3.65 9.10
C LYS A 106 -16.39 -4.55 8.62
N ALA A 107 -16.66 -5.37 7.62
CA ALA A 107 -15.64 -6.18 6.97
C ALA A 107 -14.71 -5.32 6.09
N ILE A 108 -13.48 -5.78 5.92
CA ILE A 108 -12.53 -5.25 4.94
C ILE A 108 -11.76 -6.42 4.33
N PHE A 109 -11.64 -6.39 3.01
CA PHE A 109 -10.94 -7.37 2.21
C PHE A 109 -9.83 -6.65 1.44
N ILE A 110 -8.67 -7.30 1.31
CA ILE A 110 -7.56 -6.84 0.47
C ILE A 110 -7.41 -7.82 -0.68
N PHE A 111 -7.16 -7.29 -1.87
CA PHE A 111 -6.97 -8.06 -3.09
C PHE A 111 -5.63 -7.73 -3.74
N VAL A 112 -4.96 -8.77 -4.22
CA VAL A 112 -3.76 -8.69 -5.06
C VAL A 112 -4.12 -9.37 -6.37
N LYS A 113 -4.03 -8.66 -7.51
CA LYS A 113 -4.48 -9.16 -8.82
C LYS A 113 -5.90 -9.75 -8.80
N ASN A 114 -6.83 -9.10 -8.07
CA ASN A 114 -8.22 -9.53 -7.83
C ASN A 114 -8.40 -10.81 -7.00
N ILE A 115 -7.34 -11.34 -6.36
CA ILE A 115 -7.39 -12.54 -5.52
C ILE A 115 -7.18 -12.14 -4.06
N LEU A 116 -7.87 -12.81 -3.14
CA LEU A 116 -7.59 -12.70 -1.70
C LEU A 116 -6.27 -13.41 -1.37
N PRO A 117 -5.21 -12.67 -0.97
CA PRO A 117 -3.99 -13.30 -0.50
C PRO A 117 -4.24 -14.06 0.83
N PRO A 118 -3.52 -15.18 1.09
CA PRO A 118 -3.61 -15.87 2.38
C PRO A 118 -3.17 -14.95 3.53
N THR A 119 -3.97 -14.86 4.60
CA THR A 119 -3.70 -13.94 5.71
C THR A 119 -2.43 -14.27 6.48
N ALA A 120 -2.02 -15.54 6.51
CA ALA A 120 -0.79 -16.01 7.14
C ALA A 120 0.46 -15.84 6.25
N ALA A 121 0.30 -15.52 4.96
CA ALA A 121 1.43 -15.33 4.06
C ALA A 121 2.24 -14.08 4.47
N MET A 122 3.55 -14.14 4.24
CA MET A 122 4.45 -13.01 4.44
C MET A 122 4.29 -12.02 3.28
N MET A 123 4.40 -10.72 3.57
CA MET A 123 4.34 -9.68 2.56
C MET A 123 5.42 -9.84 1.49
N SER A 124 6.60 -10.37 1.86
CA SER A 124 7.69 -10.72 0.92
C SER A 124 7.28 -11.76 -0.12
N SER A 125 6.64 -12.85 0.30
CA SER A 125 6.14 -13.88 -0.62
C SER A 125 5.11 -13.29 -1.58
N ILE A 126 4.15 -12.52 -1.05
CA ILE A 126 3.15 -11.84 -1.89
C ILE A 126 3.83 -10.89 -2.89
N TYR A 127 4.85 -10.15 -2.48
CA TYR A 127 5.60 -9.24 -3.34
C TYR A 127 6.33 -9.97 -4.46
N GLU A 128 7.11 -11.01 -4.16
CA GLU A 128 7.90 -11.70 -5.20
C GLU A 128 7.01 -12.36 -6.26
N GLU A 129 5.86 -12.89 -5.85
CA GLU A 129 4.91 -13.53 -6.75
C GLU A 129 4.04 -12.52 -7.54
N ASN A 130 3.84 -11.31 -6.99
CA ASN A 130 2.80 -10.40 -7.49
C ASN A 130 3.21 -8.96 -7.76
N LYS A 131 4.47 -8.57 -7.56
CA LYS A 131 4.97 -7.26 -7.96
C LYS A 131 4.75 -7.03 -9.45
N ASP A 132 4.49 -5.79 -9.78
CA ASP A 132 4.32 -5.34 -11.16
C ASP A 132 5.69 -5.05 -11.79
N GLU A 133 5.71 -4.81 -13.11
CA GLU A 133 6.93 -4.53 -13.87
C GLU A 133 7.64 -3.23 -13.44
N ASP A 134 6.94 -2.39 -12.69
CA ASP A 134 7.46 -1.14 -12.16
C ASP A 134 8.13 -1.27 -10.79
N GLY A 135 8.11 -2.47 -10.19
CA GLY A 135 8.70 -2.76 -8.89
C GLY A 135 7.79 -2.51 -7.68
N PHE A 136 6.54 -2.10 -7.87
CA PHE A 136 5.55 -1.95 -6.79
C PHE A 136 4.64 -3.19 -6.64
N LEU A 137 4.16 -3.41 -5.43
CA LEU A 137 3.03 -4.30 -5.17
C LEU A 137 1.72 -3.51 -5.21
N TYR A 138 0.76 -3.94 -6.03
CA TYR A 138 -0.56 -3.30 -6.08
C TYR A 138 -1.57 -4.10 -5.27
N MET A 139 -2.17 -3.43 -4.31
CA MET A 139 -3.26 -3.93 -3.49
C MET A 139 -4.48 -3.03 -3.64
N SER A 140 -5.66 -3.64 -3.66
CA SER A 140 -6.92 -2.90 -3.52
C SER A 140 -7.66 -3.37 -2.29
N TYR A 141 -8.42 -2.49 -1.63
CA TYR A 141 -9.28 -2.88 -0.52
C TYR A 141 -10.75 -2.58 -0.80
N SER A 142 -11.62 -3.42 -0.27
CA SER A 142 -13.08 -3.27 -0.35
C SER A 142 -13.78 -3.77 0.92
N GLY A 143 -14.99 -3.26 1.21
CA GLY A 143 -15.89 -3.84 2.20
C GLY A 143 -16.57 -5.14 1.74
N GLU A 144 -16.52 -5.43 0.44
CA GLU A 144 -17.13 -6.62 -0.17
C GLU A 144 -16.05 -7.63 -0.62
N ASN A 145 -16.36 -8.93 -0.46
CA ASN A 145 -15.46 -10.03 -0.84
C ASN A 145 -15.51 -10.34 -2.35
N THR A 146 -16.56 -9.91 -3.06
CA THR A 146 -16.74 -10.19 -4.49
C THR A 146 -16.29 -9.01 -5.34
N PHE A 147 -15.19 -9.17 -6.07
CA PHE A 147 -14.87 -8.28 -7.18
C PHE A 147 -15.74 -8.67 -8.40
N GLY A 148 -16.93 -8.09 -8.54
CA GLY A 148 -17.70 -8.14 -9.78
C GLY A 148 -18.71 -9.28 -9.99
N LEU A 149 -19.63 -9.51 -9.06
CA LEU A 149 -20.92 -10.14 -9.37
C LEU A 149 -22.04 -9.07 -9.35
N LEU A 150 -22.07 -8.26 -10.40
CA LEU A 150 -23.25 -7.81 -11.15
C LEU A 150 -22.79 -7.46 -12.57
#